data_AF-B0MW61-F1
#
_entry.id   AF-B0MW61-F1
#
_cell.length_a   1.000
_cell.length_b   1.000
_cell.length_c   1.000
_cell.angle_alpha   90.00
_cell.angle_beta   90.00
_cell.angle_gamma   90.00
#
_symmetry.space_group_name_H-M   'P 1'
#
loop_
_entity.id
_entity.type
_entity.pdbx_description
1 polymer ?
#
loop_
_entity_poly.entity_id
_entity_poly.type
_entity_poly.pdbx_seq_one_letter_code
_entity_poly.pdbx_strand_id
1 'polypeptide(L)'
;MNKLNVLNVSDANKFAFIKGNRPTDEKAIKVKKDSISEHGILCPITAVNGEEVIKSNGHLTDLDGNDIADEHAKDYYAVLDGQHRLKAYLELGLPLEDLVVIEPLNKKIAIALLIAEMNICTKTWKGSDYMAAPAMAIKETNAAFDFAMELQRRNFPLSTISLWACGNNKLKAKDLVASLKTREMPQCLQEADGWCAKSRKWFEAASEKFTAKFLAKKYLISFIQDGYNVAEDAAAYTLEIEEKLKKLAQWQADKIQNARKTSTQTQEQVILDLLREHL
;
A
#
# COMPACT_ATOMS: atom_id res chain seq x y z
N MET A 1 -17.73 18.58 -23.75
CA MET A 1 -16.58 17.81 -23.24
C MET A 1 -15.46 18.77 -22.92
N ASN A 2 -14.84 18.70 -21.74
CA ASN A 2 -13.59 19.43 -21.51
C ASN A 2 -12.52 18.79 -22.40
N LYS A 3 -11.80 19.59 -23.19
CA LYS A 3 -10.67 19.10 -23.99
C LYS A 3 -9.46 18.95 -23.07
N LEU A 4 -8.79 17.80 -23.13
CA LEU A 4 -7.49 17.64 -22.50
C LEU A 4 -6.50 18.55 -23.22
N ASN A 5 -5.87 19.45 -22.46
CA ASN A 5 -4.84 20.34 -22.97
C ASN A 5 -3.49 19.88 -22.46
N VAL A 6 -2.59 19.57 -23.40
CA VAL A 6 -1.18 19.28 -23.14
C VAL A 6 -0.40 20.57 -23.37
N LEU A 7 0.42 20.95 -22.39
CA LEU A 7 1.26 22.13 -22.46
C LEU A 7 2.53 21.80 -23.26
N ASN A 8 2.92 22.69 -24.15
CA ASN A 8 4.20 22.58 -24.86
C ASN A 8 5.30 23.16 -23.97
N VAL A 9 6.19 22.30 -23.47
CA VAL A 9 7.26 22.65 -22.55
C VAL A 9 8.57 22.69 -23.30
N SER A 10 9.13 23.88 -23.46
CA SER A 10 10.40 24.09 -24.17
C SER A 10 11.55 24.52 -23.25
N ASP A 11 11.27 24.78 -21.97
CA ASP A 11 12.24 25.34 -21.02
C ASP A 11 11.97 24.84 -19.60
N ALA A 12 12.97 24.21 -18.99
CA ALA A 12 12.91 23.66 -17.65
C ALA A 12 12.82 24.73 -16.56
N ASN A 13 13.31 25.95 -16.84
CA ASN A 13 13.28 27.06 -15.88
C ASN A 13 11.88 27.69 -15.76
N LYS A 14 10.92 27.24 -16.58
CA LYS A 14 9.53 27.71 -16.54
C LYS A 14 8.66 26.92 -15.57
N PHE A 15 9.21 26.12 -14.66
CA PHE A 15 8.41 25.46 -13.63
C PHE A 15 8.57 26.13 -12.27
N ALA A 16 7.46 26.24 -11.56
CA ALA A 16 7.40 26.75 -10.20
C ALA A 16 6.56 25.84 -9.31
N PHE A 17 6.79 25.93 -8.00
CA PHE A 17 5.94 25.32 -6.99
C PHE A 17 5.04 26.36 -6.33
N ILE A 18 3.89 25.90 -5.84
CA ILE A 18 2.97 26.75 -5.10
C ILE A 18 3.40 26.78 -3.63
N LYS A 19 3.62 27.98 -3.10
CA LYS A 19 3.99 28.20 -1.70
C LYS A 19 2.92 27.64 -0.78
N GLY A 20 3.33 26.77 0.15
CA GLY A 20 2.42 26.07 1.07
C GLY A 20 1.86 24.74 0.54
N ASN A 21 2.16 24.34 -0.71
CA ASN A 21 1.92 22.97 -1.15
C ASN A 21 2.92 21.99 -0.51
N ARG A 22 2.67 20.68 -0.64
CA ARG A 22 3.49 19.63 -0.05
C ARG A 22 4.97 19.76 -0.48
N PRO A 23 5.94 19.74 0.45
CA PRO A 23 7.35 19.84 0.11
C PRO A 23 7.84 18.61 -0.66
N THR A 24 8.97 18.78 -1.35
CA THR A 24 9.69 17.67 -1.97
C THR A 24 10.62 16.98 -0.97
N ASP A 25 10.80 15.67 -1.13
CA ASP A 25 11.64 14.81 -0.30
C ASP A 25 12.66 14.06 -1.18
N GLU A 26 13.95 14.14 -0.86
CA GLU A 26 15.04 13.56 -1.65
C GLU A 26 14.90 12.05 -1.82
N LYS A 27 14.42 11.34 -0.79
CA LYS A 27 14.20 9.90 -0.86
C LYS A 27 13.09 9.55 -1.85
N ALA A 28 11.99 10.30 -1.85
CA ALA A 28 10.93 10.16 -2.83
C ALA A 28 11.40 10.51 -4.25
N ILE A 29 12.21 11.57 -4.42
CA ILE A 29 12.82 11.92 -5.71
C ILE A 29 13.68 10.77 -6.23
N LYS A 30 14.57 10.20 -5.40
CA LYS A 30 15.41 9.05 -5.76
C LYS A 30 14.58 7.87 -6.27
N VAL A 31 13.53 7.49 -5.55
CA VAL A 31 12.62 6.40 -5.97
C VAL A 31 11.95 6.73 -7.31
N LYS A 32 11.61 8.00 -7.58
CA LYS A 32 11.07 8.41 -8.88
C LYS A 32 12.12 8.36 -9.99
N LYS A 33 13.38 8.72 -9.71
CA LYS A 33 14.48 8.59 -10.69
C LYS A 33 14.68 7.15 -11.12
N ASP A 34 14.71 6.22 -10.18
CA ASP A 34 14.85 4.79 -10.46
C ASP A 34 13.68 4.31 -11.34
N SER A 35 12.44 4.68 -10.99
CA SER A 35 11.25 4.33 -11.77
C SER A 35 11.22 4.96 -13.17
N ILE A 36 11.63 6.22 -13.32
CA ILE A 36 11.65 6.92 -14.62
C ILE A 36 12.72 6.31 -15.52
N SER A 37 13.89 5.99 -14.96
CA SER A 37 14.99 5.37 -15.72
C SER A 37 14.60 3.99 -16.26
N GLU A 38 13.81 3.22 -15.49
CA GLU A 38 13.40 1.87 -15.88
C GLU A 38 12.13 1.84 -16.74
N HIS A 39 11.19 2.75 -16.52
CA HIS A 39 9.83 2.65 -17.05
C HIS A 39 9.33 3.92 -17.76
N GLY A 40 10.16 4.95 -17.86
CA GLY A 40 9.75 6.26 -18.36
C GLY A 40 8.76 6.97 -17.43
N ILE A 41 8.19 8.08 -17.91
CA ILE A 41 7.17 8.82 -17.15
C ILE A 41 5.80 8.14 -17.29
N LEU A 42 5.33 7.51 -16.20
CA LEU A 42 4.08 6.74 -16.21
C LEU A 42 2.81 7.59 -15.96
N CYS A 43 2.97 8.81 -15.45
CA CYS A 43 1.88 9.72 -15.15
C CYS A 43 2.30 11.16 -15.49
N PRO A 44 1.41 11.99 -16.07
CA PRO A 44 1.74 13.36 -16.47
C PRO A 44 1.92 14.29 -15.26
N ILE A 45 2.64 15.38 -15.45
CA ILE A 45 2.66 16.51 -14.49
C ILE A 45 1.39 17.32 -14.72
N THR A 46 0.73 17.77 -13.65
CA THR A 46 -0.41 18.69 -13.77
C THR A 46 0.03 20.07 -13.34
N ALA A 47 -0.15 21.07 -14.20
CA ALA A 47 0.25 22.45 -13.95
C ALA A 47 -0.75 23.46 -14.51
N VAL A 48 -0.73 24.67 -13.98
CA VAL A 48 -1.46 25.83 -14.50
C VAL A 48 -0.47 26.96 -14.80
N ASN A 49 -0.89 27.96 -15.58
CA ASN A 49 -0.12 29.20 -15.65
C ASN A 49 -0.05 29.84 -14.25
N GLY A 50 1.13 30.30 -13.83
CA GLY A 50 1.32 30.86 -12.50
C GLY A 50 0.47 32.10 -12.20
N GLU A 51 0.04 32.85 -13.23
CA GLU A 51 -0.90 33.96 -13.07
C GLU A 51 -2.23 33.49 -12.43
N GLU A 52 -2.69 32.28 -12.73
CA GLU A 52 -3.92 31.71 -12.14
C GLU A 52 -3.76 31.43 -10.64
N VAL A 53 -2.53 31.15 -10.19
CA VAL A 53 -2.21 30.98 -8.77
C VAL A 53 -2.30 32.33 -8.05
N ILE A 54 -1.75 33.38 -8.64
CA ILE A 54 -1.83 34.74 -8.06
C ILE A 54 -3.29 35.23 -8.01
N LYS A 55 -4.07 35.01 -9.07
CA LYS A 55 -5.53 35.31 -9.08
C LYS A 55 -6.30 34.57 -7.99
N SER A 56 -5.75 33.47 -7.48
CA SER A 56 -6.31 32.66 -6.39
C SER A 56 -5.71 33.01 -5.01
N ASN A 57 -5.03 34.16 -4.88
CA ASN A 57 -4.30 34.59 -3.67
C ASN A 57 -3.19 33.61 -3.23
N GLY A 58 -2.63 32.83 -4.15
CA GLY A 58 -1.46 32.00 -3.90
C GLY A 58 -0.17 32.72 -4.30
N HIS A 59 0.97 32.13 -3.92
CA HIS A 59 2.30 32.60 -4.29
C HIS A 59 3.15 31.45 -4.81
N LEU A 60 4.23 31.77 -5.51
CA LEU A 60 5.11 30.79 -6.13
C LEU A 60 6.51 30.80 -5.51
N THR A 61 7.15 29.64 -5.56
CA THR A 61 8.58 29.48 -5.37
C THR A 61 9.19 28.81 -6.60
N ASP A 62 10.49 29.00 -6.81
CA ASP A 62 11.24 28.16 -7.76
C ASP A 62 11.34 26.71 -7.25
N LEU A 63 12.05 25.86 -8.00
CA LEU A 63 12.20 24.43 -7.67
C LEU A 63 13.13 24.17 -6.47
N ASP A 64 13.86 25.19 -6.02
CA ASP A 64 14.75 25.17 -4.86
C ASP A 64 14.10 25.80 -3.62
N GLY A 65 12.91 26.41 -3.78
CA GLY A 65 12.11 26.96 -2.70
C GLY A 65 12.31 28.46 -2.47
N ASN A 66 13.00 29.18 -3.37
CA ASN A 66 13.11 30.63 -3.29
C ASN A 66 11.84 31.30 -3.82
N ASP A 67 11.40 32.37 -3.16
CA ASP A 67 10.19 33.10 -3.56
C ASP A 67 10.32 33.70 -4.97
N ILE A 68 9.27 33.53 -5.78
CA ILE A 68 9.11 34.20 -7.08
C ILE A 68 8.16 35.38 -6.87
N ALA A 69 8.55 36.57 -7.32
CA ALA A 69 7.70 37.75 -7.26
C ALA A 69 6.43 37.56 -8.11
N ASP A 70 5.27 37.97 -7.58
CA ASP A 70 3.95 37.74 -8.19
C ASP A 70 3.86 38.28 -9.64
N GLU A 71 4.55 39.38 -9.96
CA GLU A 71 4.62 39.97 -11.30
C GLU A 71 5.28 39.07 -12.36
N HIS A 72 6.12 38.13 -11.92
CA HIS A 72 6.79 37.15 -12.78
C HIS A 72 6.03 35.82 -12.87
N ALA A 73 4.95 35.63 -12.10
CA ALA A 73 4.25 34.35 -12.01
C ALA A 73 3.72 33.85 -13.38
N LYS A 74 3.33 34.77 -14.27
CA LYS A 74 2.83 34.44 -15.62
C LYS A 74 3.83 33.69 -16.50
N ASP A 75 5.13 33.81 -16.20
CA ASP A 75 6.21 33.20 -16.96
C ASP A 75 6.47 31.74 -16.55
N TYR A 76 5.78 31.26 -15.51
CA TYR A 76 5.92 29.92 -14.96
C TYR A 76 4.66 29.06 -15.10
N TYR A 77 4.89 27.76 -15.21
CA TYR A 77 3.93 26.69 -14.98
C TYR A 77 3.99 26.28 -13.51
N ALA A 78 2.96 26.64 -12.76
CA ALA A 78 2.83 26.27 -11.36
C ALA A 78 2.35 24.82 -11.24
N VAL A 79 3.18 23.97 -10.65
CA VAL A 79 2.93 22.52 -10.53
C VAL A 79 1.92 22.26 -9.41
N LEU A 80 0.80 21.64 -9.78
CA LEU A 80 -0.27 21.23 -8.87
C LEU A 80 -0.03 19.81 -8.34
N ASP A 81 0.33 18.89 -9.24
CA ASP A 81 0.67 17.50 -8.94
C ASP A 81 1.89 17.06 -9.76
N GLY A 82 2.73 16.23 -9.12
CA GLY A 82 3.93 15.68 -9.75
C GLY A 82 5.24 16.37 -9.37
N GLN A 83 5.31 17.19 -8.32
CA GLN A 83 6.53 17.90 -7.90
C GLN A 83 7.78 16.98 -7.83
N HIS A 84 7.69 15.84 -7.14
CA HIS A 84 8.79 14.87 -7.06
C HIS A 84 9.14 14.21 -8.41
N ARG A 85 8.14 13.99 -9.27
CA ARG A 85 8.34 13.43 -10.62
C ARG A 85 9.06 14.44 -11.51
N LEU A 86 8.66 15.72 -11.43
CA LEU A 86 9.31 16.80 -12.17
C LEU A 86 10.78 16.92 -11.73
N LYS A 87 11.08 17.05 -10.43
CA LYS A 87 12.48 17.12 -9.96
C LYS A 87 13.29 15.92 -10.42
N ALA A 88 12.76 14.70 -10.24
CA ALA A 88 13.43 13.48 -10.69
C ALA A 88 13.72 13.49 -12.20
N TYR A 89 12.76 13.94 -13.02
CA TYR A 89 12.89 14.01 -14.47
C TYR A 89 13.99 15.01 -14.88
N LEU A 90 13.97 16.21 -14.29
CA LEU A 90 14.95 17.26 -14.57
C LEU A 90 16.36 16.87 -14.10
N GLU A 91 16.50 16.24 -12.93
CA GLU A 91 17.79 15.74 -12.42
C GLU A 91 18.39 14.60 -13.25
N LEU A 92 17.56 13.87 -14.00
CA LEU A 92 18.03 12.86 -14.95
C LEU A 92 18.51 13.47 -16.28
N GLY A 93 18.29 14.77 -16.51
CA GLY A 93 18.66 15.45 -17.75
C GLY A 93 17.91 14.94 -18.98
N LEU A 94 16.68 14.46 -18.79
CA LEU A 94 15.88 13.88 -19.88
C LEU A 94 15.31 14.98 -20.81
N PRO A 95 15.08 14.69 -22.10
CA PRO A 95 14.56 15.66 -23.05
C PRO A 95 13.21 16.24 -22.62
N LEU A 96 13.02 17.56 -22.68
CA LEU A 96 11.75 18.19 -22.29
C LEU A 96 10.61 17.88 -23.26
N GLU A 97 10.92 17.52 -24.50
CA GLU A 97 9.95 17.07 -25.51
C GLU A 97 9.21 15.78 -25.10
N ASP A 98 9.83 14.95 -24.27
CA ASP A 98 9.24 13.73 -23.72
C ASP A 98 8.45 13.99 -22.41
N LEU A 99 8.55 15.19 -21.83
CA LEU A 99 7.86 15.56 -20.60
C LEU A 99 6.41 15.94 -20.88
N VAL A 100 5.48 15.06 -20.49
CA VAL A 100 4.04 15.34 -20.63
C VAL A 100 3.54 16.17 -19.44
N VAL A 101 3.18 17.41 -19.72
CA VAL A 101 2.51 18.32 -18.77
C VAL A 101 1.11 18.64 -19.26
N ILE A 102 0.12 18.52 -18.39
CA ILE A 102 -1.29 18.78 -18.70
C ILE A 102 -1.85 19.88 -17.81
N GLU A 103 -2.85 20.58 -18.32
CA GLU A 103 -3.70 21.42 -17.49
C GLU A 103 -4.69 20.56 -16.66
N PRO A 104 -5.24 21.09 -15.56
CA PRO A 104 -6.30 20.42 -14.81
C PRO A 104 -7.49 20.04 -15.67
N LEU A 105 -8.00 18.83 -15.43
CA LEU A 105 -9.22 18.34 -16.08
C LEU A 105 -10.46 19.14 -15.66
N ASN A 106 -10.44 19.69 -14.44
CA ASN A 106 -11.47 20.58 -13.91
C ASN A 106 -10.88 21.94 -13.56
N LYS A 107 -11.17 22.94 -14.39
CA LYS A 107 -10.73 24.34 -14.21
C LYS A 107 -11.75 25.22 -13.47
N LYS A 108 -12.85 24.65 -12.98
CA LYS A 108 -13.98 25.41 -12.42
C LYS A 108 -13.94 25.55 -10.90
N ILE A 109 -12.99 24.89 -10.23
CA ILE A 109 -12.84 24.92 -8.78
C ILE A 109 -11.56 25.66 -8.40
N ALA A 110 -11.49 26.15 -7.16
CA ALA A 110 -10.32 26.84 -6.65
C ALA A 110 -9.08 25.94 -6.69
N ILE A 111 -7.91 26.52 -6.99
CA ILE A 111 -6.64 25.77 -7.11
C ILE A 111 -6.31 24.98 -5.83
N ALA A 112 -6.50 25.59 -4.65
CA ALA A 112 -6.26 24.89 -3.38
C ALA A 112 -7.18 23.67 -3.19
N LEU A 113 -8.46 23.79 -3.56
CA LEU A 113 -9.41 22.68 -3.50
C LEU A 113 -9.05 21.61 -4.54
N LEU A 114 -8.63 22.01 -5.74
CA LEU A 114 -8.15 21.08 -6.78
C LEU A 114 -6.96 20.27 -6.28
N ILE A 115 -5.95 20.90 -5.69
CA ILE A 115 -4.78 20.21 -5.11
C ILE A 115 -5.22 19.23 -4.01
N ALA A 116 -6.13 19.63 -3.13
CA ALA A 116 -6.65 18.76 -2.07
C ALA A 116 -7.40 17.54 -2.64
N GLU A 117 -8.31 17.76 -3.58
CA GLU A 117 -9.10 16.70 -4.23
C GLU A 117 -8.22 15.75 -5.05
N MET A 118 -7.20 16.25 -5.76
CA MET A 118 -6.23 15.40 -6.48
C MET A 118 -5.54 14.41 -5.54
N ASN A 119 -5.16 14.85 -4.33
CA ASN A 119 -4.57 13.97 -3.33
C ASN A 119 -5.57 12.93 -2.80
N ILE A 120 -6.86 13.29 -2.65
CA ILE A 120 -7.92 12.37 -2.21
C ILE A 120 -8.22 11.32 -3.28
N CYS A 121 -8.22 11.71 -4.56
CA CYS A 121 -8.46 10.80 -5.68
C CYS A 121 -7.34 9.76 -5.83
N THR A 122 -6.11 10.08 -5.44
CA THR A 122 -4.99 9.14 -5.48
C THR A 122 -4.91 8.29 -4.21
N LYS A 123 -5.29 7.01 -4.31
CA LYS A 123 -5.12 6.05 -3.22
C LYS A 123 -3.90 5.16 -3.46
N THR A 124 -2.87 5.32 -2.64
CA THR A 124 -1.69 4.44 -2.67
C THR A 124 -2.12 3.00 -2.38
N TRP A 125 -1.62 2.06 -3.18
CA TRP A 125 -1.82 0.63 -2.94
C TRP A 125 -1.23 0.23 -1.58
N LYS A 126 -2.04 -0.39 -0.72
CA LYS A 126 -1.55 -1.06 0.48
C LYS A 126 -0.91 -2.40 0.10
N GLY A 127 -0.14 -2.99 1.02
CA GLY A 127 0.60 -4.22 0.75
C GLY A 127 -0.23 -5.35 0.12
N SER A 128 -1.48 -5.55 0.55
CA SER A 128 -2.33 -6.62 0.01
C SER A 128 -2.94 -6.30 -1.35
N ASP A 129 -2.97 -5.04 -1.78
CA ASP A 129 -3.42 -4.68 -3.13
C ASP A 129 -2.45 -5.22 -4.19
N TYR A 130 -1.15 -5.28 -3.85
CA TYR A 130 -0.11 -5.84 -4.72
C TYR A 130 -0.30 -7.34 -5.02
N MET A 131 -1.16 -8.07 -4.31
CA MET A 131 -1.50 -9.45 -4.67
C MET A 131 -2.20 -9.55 -6.04
N ALA A 132 -2.77 -8.45 -6.55
CA ALA A 132 -3.26 -8.40 -7.92
C ALA A 132 -2.14 -8.64 -8.95
N ALA A 133 -0.90 -8.26 -8.63
CA ALA A 133 0.24 -8.40 -9.53
C ALA A 133 0.51 -9.86 -9.95
N PRO A 134 0.78 -10.80 -9.03
CA PRO A 134 0.91 -12.20 -9.40
C PRO A 134 -0.39 -12.75 -9.99
N ALA A 135 -1.57 -12.38 -9.49
CA ALA A 135 -2.86 -12.86 -10.04
C ALA A 135 -3.08 -12.50 -11.51
N MET A 136 -2.49 -11.40 -11.99
CA MET A 136 -2.50 -11.01 -13.41
C MET A 136 -1.37 -11.66 -14.23
N ALA A 137 -0.30 -12.11 -13.58
CA ALA A 137 0.94 -12.48 -14.24
C ALA A 137 1.15 -13.99 -14.36
N ILE A 138 0.78 -14.76 -13.34
CA ILE A 138 1.03 -16.20 -13.26
C ILE A 138 -0.13 -16.97 -13.88
N LYS A 139 0.17 -18.08 -14.59
CA LYS A 139 -0.85 -18.96 -15.18
C LYS A 139 -1.29 -20.07 -14.25
N GLU A 140 -0.33 -20.66 -13.54
CA GLU A 140 -0.56 -21.77 -12.62
C GLU A 140 -0.52 -21.25 -11.19
N THR A 141 -1.54 -21.61 -10.42
CA THR A 141 -1.65 -21.28 -8.99
C THR A 141 -1.47 -22.53 -8.14
N ASN A 142 -1.30 -22.34 -6.83
CA ASN A 142 -1.27 -23.41 -5.85
C ASN A 142 -2.22 -23.06 -4.68
N ALA A 143 -2.42 -24.02 -3.78
CA ALA A 143 -3.34 -23.86 -2.66
C ALA A 143 -3.00 -22.68 -1.73
N ALA A 144 -1.70 -22.39 -1.55
CA ALA A 144 -1.23 -21.27 -0.73
C ALA A 144 -1.56 -19.92 -1.38
N PHE A 145 -1.38 -19.81 -2.70
CA PHE A 145 -1.75 -18.64 -3.47
C PHE A 145 -3.28 -18.42 -3.43
N ASP A 146 -4.06 -19.47 -3.65
CA ASP A 146 -5.52 -19.38 -3.65
C ASP A 146 -6.03 -18.96 -2.26
N PHE A 147 -5.43 -19.50 -1.19
CA PHE A 147 -5.72 -19.07 0.18
C PHE A 147 -5.34 -17.61 0.44
N ALA A 148 -4.16 -17.18 -0.01
CA ALA A 148 -3.74 -15.79 0.12
C ALA A 148 -4.70 -14.83 -0.62
N MET A 149 -5.18 -15.20 -1.81
CA MET A 149 -6.15 -14.44 -2.59
C MET A 149 -7.52 -14.38 -1.92
N GLU A 150 -7.97 -15.47 -1.30
CA GLU A 150 -9.20 -15.49 -0.49
C GLU A 150 -9.12 -14.47 0.67
N LEU A 151 -8.02 -14.51 1.44
CA LEU A 151 -7.80 -13.57 2.55
C LEU A 151 -7.67 -12.12 2.06
N GLN A 152 -7.06 -11.90 0.90
CA GLN A 152 -6.97 -10.58 0.28
C GLN A 152 -8.36 -10.02 -0.07
N ARG A 153 -9.25 -10.84 -0.65
CA ARG A 153 -10.63 -10.45 -0.96
C ARG A 153 -11.44 -10.11 0.29
N ARG A 154 -11.10 -10.76 1.41
CA ARG A 154 -11.62 -10.46 2.76
C ARG A 154 -10.97 -9.24 3.42
N ASN A 155 -10.13 -8.50 2.69
CA ASN A 155 -9.48 -7.26 3.11
C ASN A 155 -8.42 -7.43 4.20
N PHE A 156 -7.80 -8.62 4.30
CA PHE A 156 -6.77 -8.87 5.32
C PHE A 156 -5.48 -8.08 5.02
N PRO A 157 -4.74 -7.61 6.04
CA PRO A 157 -3.43 -7.01 5.85
C PRO A 157 -2.42 -8.04 5.30
N LEU A 158 -1.55 -7.61 4.38
CA LEU A 158 -0.54 -8.49 3.75
C LEU A 158 0.26 -9.29 4.77
N SER A 159 0.68 -8.64 5.87
CA SER A 159 1.49 -9.32 6.88
C SER A 159 0.73 -10.40 7.65
N THR A 160 -0.60 -10.32 7.74
CA THR A 160 -1.44 -11.38 8.33
C THR A 160 -1.68 -12.49 7.30
N ILE A 161 -1.92 -12.11 6.03
CA ILE A 161 -2.02 -13.05 4.90
C ILE A 161 -0.76 -13.91 4.82
N SER A 162 0.42 -13.29 4.95
CA SER A 162 1.71 -13.99 4.95
C SER A 162 1.77 -15.09 6.01
N LEU A 163 1.28 -14.82 7.23
CA LEU A 163 1.31 -15.81 8.32
C LEU A 163 0.34 -16.96 8.06
N TRP A 164 -0.89 -16.67 7.64
CA TRP A 164 -1.87 -17.70 7.32
C TRP A 164 -1.42 -18.55 6.12
N ALA A 165 -1.06 -17.92 5.00
CA ALA A 165 -0.75 -18.65 3.77
C ALA A 165 0.65 -19.28 3.75
N CYS A 166 1.66 -18.58 4.28
CA CYS A 166 3.08 -18.98 4.13
C CYS A 166 3.74 -19.44 5.44
N GLY A 167 3.09 -19.25 6.59
CA GLY A 167 3.66 -19.64 7.89
C GLY A 167 4.80 -18.74 8.38
N ASN A 168 5.03 -17.62 7.70
CA ASN A 168 6.08 -16.67 8.03
C ASN A 168 5.69 -15.28 7.53
N ASN A 169 6.46 -14.24 7.85
CA ASN A 169 6.20 -12.88 7.38
C ASN A 169 7.02 -12.51 6.13
N LYS A 170 7.37 -13.47 5.25
CA LYS A 170 8.22 -13.23 4.08
C LYS A 170 7.47 -12.74 2.84
N LEU A 171 6.15 -12.84 2.77
CA LEU A 171 5.39 -12.31 1.64
C LEU A 171 5.39 -10.77 1.67
N LYS A 172 6.16 -10.13 0.78
CA LYS A 172 6.28 -8.67 0.70
C LYS A 172 5.77 -8.12 -0.63
N ALA A 173 5.35 -6.84 -0.60
CA ALA A 173 4.88 -6.13 -1.79
C ALA A 173 5.92 -6.11 -2.94
N LYS A 174 7.21 -6.00 -2.63
CA LYS A 174 8.28 -6.04 -3.64
C LYS A 174 8.32 -7.36 -4.42
N ASP A 175 8.08 -8.49 -3.74
CA ASP A 175 8.14 -9.82 -4.35
C ASP A 175 6.89 -10.07 -5.19
N LEU A 176 5.74 -9.54 -4.75
CA LEU A 176 4.49 -9.53 -5.53
C LEU A 176 4.63 -8.71 -6.82
N VAL A 177 5.26 -7.53 -6.75
CA VAL A 177 5.51 -6.70 -7.95
C VAL A 177 6.50 -7.38 -8.89
N ALA A 178 7.53 -8.05 -8.35
CA ALA A 178 8.51 -8.78 -9.16
C ALA A 178 7.86 -9.86 -10.05
N SER A 179 6.77 -10.48 -9.59
CA SER A 179 5.98 -11.45 -10.37
C SER A 179 5.47 -10.91 -11.71
N LEU A 180 5.25 -9.60 -11.87
CA LEU A 180 4.85 -9.00 -13.16
C LEU A 180 5.93 -9.15 -14.23
N LYS A 181 7.21 -9.12 -13.81
CA LYS A 181 8.37 -9.25 -14.70
C LYS A 181 8.76 -10.72 -14.88
N THR A 182 8.90 -11.45 -13.77
CA THR A 182 9.39 -12.83 -13.79
C THR A 182 8.34 -13.82 -14.26
N ARG A 183 7.04 -13.49 -14.14
CA ARG A 183 5.91 -14.43 -14.32
C ARG A 183 5.94 -15.60 -13.33
N GLU A 184 6.69 -15.45 -12.24
CA GLU A 184 6.82 -16.45 -11.20
C GLU A 184 6.05 -16.04 -9.95
N MET A 185 5.48 -17.05 -9.27
CA MET A 185 4.85 -16.87 -7.97
C MET A 185 5.91 -16.52 -6.91
N PRO A 186 5.61 -15.71 -5.88
CA PRO A 186 6.55 -15.47 -4.79
C PRO A 186 7.01 -16.79 -4.15
N GLN A 187 8.32 -16.95 -3.94
CA GLN A 187 8.93 -18.17 -3.43
C GLN A 187 8.29 -18.66 -2.12
N CYS A 188 7.94 -17.75 -1.19
CA CYS A 188 7.32 -18.15 0.08
C CYS A 188 5.92 -18.78 -0.07
N LEU A 189 5.22 -18.55 -1.19
CA LEU A 189 3.96 -19.21 -1.52
C LEU A 189 4.19 -20.55 -2.22
N GLN A 190 5.29 -20.69 -2.96
CA GLN A 190 5.69 -21.96 -3.56
C GLN A 190 6.15 -22.96 -2.47
N GLU A 191 6.93 -22.48 -1.51
CA GLU A 191 7.49 -23.27 -0.40
C GLU A 191 6.52 -23.49 0.76
N ALA A 192 5.30 -22.97 0.68
CA ALA A 192 4.28 -23.10 1.74
C ALA A 192 3.68 -24.52 1.85
N ASP A 193 4.32 -25.51 1.23
CA ASP A 193 3.86 -26.90 1.23
C ASP A 193 3.78 -27.45 2.66
N GLY A 194 2.71 -28.18 2.93
CA GLY A 194 2.35 -28.65 4.28
C GLY A 194 1.94 -27.57 5.30
N TRP A 195 2.33 -26.29 5.16
CA TRP A 195 1.82 -25.20 6.02
C TRP A 195 0.41 -24.78 5.64
N CYS A 196 0.18 -24.46 4.37
CA CYS A 196 -1.12 -23.95 3.92
C CYS A 196 -2.27 -24.93 4.26
N ALA A 197 -2.03 -26.24 4.11
CA ALA A 197 -3.05 -27.25 4.35
C ALA A 197 -3.55 -27.26 5.80
N LYS A 198 -2.64 -27.24 6.79
CA LYS A 198 -3.00 -27.18 8.22
C LYS A 198 -3.55 -25.81 8.60
N SER A 199 -2.95 -24.74 8.10
CA SER A 199 -3.37 -23.37 8.42
C SER A 199 -4.77 -23.06 7.92
N ARG A 200 -5.14 -23.58 6.74
CA ARG A 200 -6.49 -23.48 6.20
C ARG A 200 -7.52 -24.14 7.12
N LYS A 201 -7.25 -25.34 7.65
CA LYS A 201 -8.16 -26.02 8.59
C LYS A 201 -8.36 -25.21 9.88
N TRP A 202 -7.28 -24.70 10.46
CA TRP A 202 -7.38 -23.82 11.63
C TRP A 202 -8.18 -22.55 11.32
N PHE A 203 -7.96 -21.95 10.15
CA PHE A 203 -8.67 -20.75 9.73
C PHE A 203 -10.17 -20.98 9.52
N GLU A 204 -10.55 -22.11 8.91
CA GLU A 204 -11.93 -22.52 8.71
C GLU A 204 -12.63 -22.74 10.05
N ALA A 205 -12.03 -23.54 10.95
CA ALA A 205 -12.54 -23.77 12.30
C ALA A 205 -12.67 -22.45 13.10
N ALA A 206 -11.66 -21.58 13.02
CA ALA A 206 -11.68 -20.30 13.69
C ALA A 206 -12.74 -19.34 13.10
N SER A 207 -12.98 -19.40 11.79
CA SER A 207 -13.96 -18.54 11.10
C SER A 207 -15.41 -18.83 11.51
N GLU A 208 -15.69 -20.00 12.09
CA GLU A 208 -17.01 -20.31 12.66
C GLU A 208 -17.30 -19.56 13.97
N LYS A 209 -16.25 -19.16 14.70
CA LYS A 209 -16.39 -18.56 16.05
C LYS A 209 -15.95 -17.10 16.11
N PHE A 210 -14.90 -16.76 15.38
CA PHE A 210 -14.26 -15.45 15.39
C PHE A 210 -14.66 -14.61 14.17
N THR A 211 -14.81 -13.30 14.39
CA THR A 211 -15.07 -12.37 13.30
C THR A 211 -13.88 -12.26 12.35
N ALA A 212 -14.15 -11.99 11.06
CA ALA A 212 -13.10 -11.70 10.08
C ALA A 212 -12.17 -10.55 10.52
N LYS A 213 -12.70 -9.55 11.22
CA LYS A 213 -11.93 -8.43 11.78
C LYS A 213 -10.91 -8.90 12.82
N PHE A 214 -11.26 -9.88 13.65
CA PHE A 214 -10.33 -10.46 14.62
C PHE A 214 -9.27 -11.32 13.91
N LEU A 215 -9.68 -12.19 13.00
CA LEU A 215 -8.78 -13.07 12.25
C LEU A 215 -7.79 -12.32 11.33
N ALA A 216 -8.15 -11.10 10.92
CA ALA A 216 -7.26 -10.20 10.18
C ALA A 216 -6.12 -9.63 11.06
N LYS A 217 -6.23 -9.72 12.39
CA LYS A 217 -5.14 -9.43 13.32
C LYS A 217 -4.24 -10.65 13.45
N LYS A 218 -2.99 -10.41 13.87
CA LYS A 218 -1.99 -11.48 13.97
C LYS A 218 -2.15 -12.38 15.20
N TYR A 219 -2.92 -11.96 16.21
CA TYR A 219 -2.93 -12.60 17.53
C TYR A 219 -3.15 -14.12 17.48
N LEU A 220 -4.20 -14.58 16.80
CA LEU A 220 -4.51 -16.01 16.73
C LEU A 220 -3.45 -16.79 15.94
N ILE A 221 -3.10 -16.33 14.73
CA ILE A 221 -2.16 -17.07 13.88
C ILE A 221 -0.75 -17.09 14.47
N SER A 222 -0.32 -15.99 15.09
CA SER A 222 0.96 -15.94 15.80
C SER A 222 0.95 -16.85 17.03
N PHE A 223 -0.13 -16.87 17.81
CA PHE A 223 -0.27 -17.81 18.93
C PHE A 223 -0.13 -19.28 18.48
N ILE A 224 -0.84 -19.65 17.41
CA ILE A 224 -0.77 -21.01 16.85
C ILE A 224 0.63 -21.32 16.30
N GLN A 225 1.25 -20.36 15.62
CA GLN A 225 2.62 -20.50 15.09
C GLN A 225 3.65 -20.69 16.19
N ASP A 226 3.58 -19.89 17.24
CA ASP A 226 4.53 -19.94 18.35
C ASP A 226 4.44 -21.29 19.05
N GLY A 227 3.22 -21.80 19.30
CA GLY A 227 3.03 -23.14 19.85
C GLY A 227 3.50 -24.25 18.91
N TYR A 228 3.21 -24.15 17.61
CA TYR A 228 3.66 -25.11 16.60
C TYR A 228 5.19 -25.22 16.54
N ASN A 229 5.90 -24.09 16.61
CA ASN A 229 7.35 -24.03 16.49
C ASN A 229 8.09 -24.62 17.68
N VAL A 230 7.46 -24.69 18.86
CA VAL A 230 8.06 -25.23 20.09
C VAL A 230 7.51 -26.61 20.48
N ALA A 231 6.50 -27.11 19.77
CA ALA A 231 5.90 -28.40 20.06
C ALA A 231 6.88 -29.54 19.78
N GLU A 232 7.02 -30.48 20.72
CA GLU A 232 7.80 -31.70 20.54
C GLU A 232 7.22 -32.58 19.41
N ASP A 233 5.88 -32.62 19.32
CA ASP A 233 5.14 -33.27 18.24
C ASP A 233 4.25 -32.26 17.51
N ALA A 234 4.75 -31.75 16.39
CA ALA A 234 4.08 -30.78 15.54
C ALA A 234 2.78 -31.33 14.89
N ALA A 235 2.70 -32.63 14.66
CA ALA A 235 1.52 -33.26 14.06
C ALA A 235 0.39 -33.37 15.10
N ALA A 236 0.73 -33.79 16.32
CA ALA A 236 -0.22 -33.82 17.44
C ALA A 236 -0.73 -32.41 17.76
N TYR A 237 0.15 -31.42 17.85
CA TYR A 237 -0.22 -30.02 18.09
C TYR A 237 -1.19 -29.49 17.02
N THR A 238 -0.96 -29.86 15.75
CA THR A 238 -1.83 -29.43 14.64
C THR A 238 -3.26 -29.92 14.81
N LEU A 239 -3.44 -31.20 15.18
CA LEU A 239 -4.75 -31.81 15.42
C LEU A 239 -5.41 -31.24 16.68
N GLU A 240 -4.62 -31.04 17.74
CA GLU A 240 -5.10 -30.50 19.01
C GLU A 240 -5.70 -29.09 18.84
N ILE A 241 -4.98 -28.19 18.17
CA ILE A 241 -5.47 -26.83 17.91
C ILE A 241 -6.72 -26.83 17.04
N GLU A 242 -6.76 -27.67 16.00
CA GLU A 242 -7.95 -27.80 15.14
C GLU A 242 -9.19 -28.22 15.97
N GLU A 243 -9.04 -29.23 16.83
CA GLU A 243 -10.12 -29.73 17.68
C GLU A 243 -10.55 -28.72 18.75
N LYS A 244 -9.59 -28.03 19.39
CA LYS A 244 -9.90 -26.99 20.37
C LYS A 244 -10.63 -25.80 19.74
N LEU A 245 -10.23 -25.38 18.54
CA LEU A 245 -10.95 -24.34 17.79
C LEU A 245 -12.39 -24.75 17.46
N LYS A 246 -12.61 -26.00 17.01
CA LYS A 246 -13.97 -26.52 16.73
C LYS A 246 -14.85 -26.58 17.99
N LYS A 247 -14.26 -26.97 19.13
CA LYS A 247 -14.97 -27.11 20.42
C LYS A 247 -15.11 -25.79 21.19
N LEU A 248 -14.42 -24.73 20.76
CA LEU A 248 -14.47 -23.43 21.40
C LEU A 248 -15.92 -22.91 21.44
N ALA A 249 -16.41 -22.64 22.65
CA ALA A 249 -17.76 -22.10 22.83
C ALA A 249 -17.80 -20.65 22.35
N GLN A 250 -18.96 -20.22 21.82
CA GLN A 250 -19.11 -18.88 21.26
C GLN A 250 -18.77 -17.77 22.27
N TRP A 251 -19.19 -17.94 23.54
CA TRP A 251 -18.91 -16.96 24.58
C TRP A 251 -17.41 -16.83 24.90
N GLN A 252 -16.62 -17.90 24.74
CA GLN A 252 -15.15 -17.86 24.91
C GLN A 252 -14.52 -17.07 23.76
N ALA A 253 -14.94 -17.34 22.52
CA ALA A 253 -14.51 -16.60 21.35
C ALA A 253 -14.85 -15.11 21.47
N ASP A 254 -16.05 -14.78 21.97
CA ASP A 254 -16.50 -13.42 22.23
C ASP A 254 -15.69 -12.73 23.33
N LYS A 255 -15.35 -13.44 24.41
CA LYS A 255 -14.46 -12.95 25.48
C LYS A 255 -13.08 -12.60 24.91
N ILE A 256 -12.51 -13.48 24.08
CA ILE A 256 -11.21 -13.27 23.43
C ILE A 256 -11.25 -12.07 22.48
N GLN A 257 -12.18 -12.06 21.50
CA GLN A 257 -12.13 -11.06 20.42
C GLN A 257 -12.52 -9.64 20.86
N ASN A 258 -13.25 -9.53 21.96
CA ASN A 258 -13.65 -8.25 22.55
C ASN A 258 -12.78 -7.84 23.75
N ALA A 259 -11.73 -8.60 24.07
CA ALA A 259 -10.81 -8.30 25.17
C ALA A 259 -10.24 -6.88 25.05
N ARG A 260 -10.06 -6.23 26.20
CA ARG A 260 -9.54 -4.85 26.31
C ARG A 260 -8.28 -4.85 27.18
N LYS A 261 -7.46 -3.81 27.03
CA LYS A 261 -6.33 -3.56 27.92
C LYS A 261 -6.81 -3.38 29.37
N THR A 262 -5.97 -3.77 30.32
CA THR A 262 -6.17 -3.51 31.76
C THR A 262 -5.20 -2.41 32.22
N SER A 263 -5.15 -2.14 33.52
CA SER A 263 -4.16 -1.25 34.12
C SER A 263 -2.73 -1.82 34.07
N THR A 264 -2.58 -3.14 33.98
CA THR A 264 -1.29 -3.85 34.08
C THR A 264 -0.89 -4.57 32.80
N GLN A 265 -1.83 -4.83 31.89
CA GLN A 265 -1.59 -5.60 30.67
C GLN A 265 -2.08 -4.87 29.42
N THR A 266 -1.32 -5.01 28.34
CA THR A 266 -1.74 -4.59 27.00
C THR A 266 -2.91 -5.44 26.50
N GLN A 267 -3.69 -4.92 25.56
CA GLN A 267 -4.79 -5.68 24.95
C GLN A 267 -4.30 -6.99 24.32
N GLU A 268 -3.11 -6.97 23.70
CA GLU A 268 -2.51 -8.15 23.08
C GLU A 268 -2.16 -9.22 24.13
N GLN A 269 -1.56 -8.85 25.25
CA GLN A 269 -1.27 -9.79 26.34
C GLN A 269 -2.54 -10.45 26.87
N VAL A 270 -3.60 -9.67 27.11
CA VAL A 270 -4.89 -10.21 27.58
C VAL A 270 -5.46 -11.20 26.56
N ILE A 271 -5.39 -10.89 25.26
CA ILE A 271 -5.85 -11.80 24.21
C ILE A 271 -5.03 -13.10 24.21
N LEU A 272 -3.70 -13.01 24.31
CA LEU A 272 -2.83 -14.19 24.31
C LEU A 272 -3.05 -15.06 25.55
N ASP A 273 -3.29 -14.48 26.72
CA ASP A 273 -3.61 -15.23 27.93
C ASP A 273 -4.94 -15.96 27.82
N LEU A 274 -5.97 -15.30 27.25
CA LEU A 274 -7.27 -15.93 27.00
C LEU A 274 -7.20 -17.02 25.91
N LEU A 275 -6.32 -16.85 24.92
CA LEU A 275 -6.05 -17.90 23.93
C LEU A 275 -5.42 -19.12 24.63
N ARG A 276 -4.39 -18.95 25.48
CA ARG A 276 -3.80 -20.04 26.27
C ARG A 276 -4.78 -20.72 27.22
N GLU A 277 -5.74 -19.97 27.76
CA GLU A 277 -6.78 -20.52 28.65
C GLU A 277 -7.72 -21.49 27.90
N HIS A 278 -7.91 -21.30 26.59
CA HIS A 278 -8.98 -21.94 25.84
C HIS A 278 -8.52 -22.78 24.63
N LEU A 279 -7.29 -22.59 24.17
CA LEU A 279 -6.62 -23.27 23.05
C LEU A 279 -5.25 -23.80 23.49
#